data_AF-A0A7U6KT54-F1
#
_entry.id   AF-A0A7U6KT54-F1
#
_cell.length_a   1.000
_cell.length_b   1.000
_cell.length_c   1.000
_cell.angle_alpha   90.00
_cell.angle_beta   90.00
_cell.angle_gamma   90.00
#
_symmetry.space_group_name_H-M   'P 1'
#
loop_
_entity.id
_entity.type
_entity.pdbx_description
1 polymer ?
#
loop_
_entity_poly.entity_id
_entity_poly.type
_entity_poly.pdbx_seq_one_letter_code
_entity_poly.pdbx_strand_id
1 'polypeptide(L)'
;MAYDEYSHFTSPIRRYPDLMLHRAIKAKVTNSKQPVMDFSLDGAGTQTSDTERRAEKASRFVESWLKCHYMTDHVGEEFEGVVTTVTNFGLFVTLTDLYIDGLVHISNVGDDFFVYDEQQQQLIGKDKGTLFGLGDLVKVQVAGVNMDLLQIDFDLKEKLQSSAMNQTKKQPSKKGPAKRSSRRSSSKKKLI
;
A
#
# COMPACT_ATOMS: atom_id res chain seq x y z
N MET A 1 18.31 5.86 -0.08
CA MET A 1 19.73 5.58 0.21
C MET A 1 20.27 6.71 1.07
N ALA A 2 21.18 6.43 2.01
CA ALA A 2 21.75 7.44 2.91
C ALA A 2 23.17 7.84 2.43
N TYR A 3 23.24 8.51 1.28
CA TYR A 3 24.49 9.03 0.71
C TYR A 3 24.38 10.55 0.57
N ASP A 4 25.49 11.24 0.82
CA ASP A 4 25.58 12.70 0.67
C ASP A 4 25.57 13.12 -0.81
N GLU A 5 26.17 12.30 -1.68
CA GLU A 5 26.20 12.52 -3.13
C GLU A 5 25.88 11.22 -3.88
N TYR A 6 25.00 11.30 -4.87
CA TYR A 6 24.61 10.16 -5.70
C TYR A 6 24.29 10.61 -7.13
N SER A 7 24.68 9.77 -8.11
CA SER A 7 24.31 9.96 -9.51
C SER A 7 24.22 8.62 -10.23
N HIS A 8 23.37 8.56 -11.26
CA HIS A 8 23.24 7.38 -12.11
C HIS A 8 24.37 7.32 -13.15
N PHE A 9 25.06 6.18 -13.23
CA PHE A 9 26.22 5.99 -14.13
C PHE A 9 26.21 4.69 -14.95
N THR A 10 25.62 3.62 -14.41
CA THR A 10 25.84 2.24 -14.89
C THR A 10 24.99 1.82 -16.08
N SER A 11 24.17 2.69 -16.67
CA SER A 11 23.21 2.31 -17.72
C SER A 11 23.07 3.35 -18.85
N PRO A 12 24.16 3.79 -19.50
CA PRO A 12 24.14 4.81 -20.56
C PRO A 12 23.34 4.42 -21.81
N ILE A 13 23.10 3.13 -22.04
CA ILE A 13 22.29 2.64 -23.18
C ILE A 13 20.80 2.95 -22.99
N ARG A 14 20.30 2.97 -21.75
CA ARG A 14 18.87 3.09 -21.43
C ARG A 14 18.51 4.31 -20.58
N ARG A 15 19.50 5.12 -20.17
CA ARG A 15 19.31 6.36 -19.41
C ARG A 15 20.23 7.45 -19.96
N TYR A 16 19.62 8.53 -20.44
CA TYR A 16 20.37 9.67 -20.98
C TYR A 16 21.24 10.41 -19.94
N PRO A 17 20.83 10.56 -18.66
CA PRO A 17 21.69 11.14 -17.63
C PRO A 17 23.04 10.42 -17.47
N ASP A 18 23.04 9.08 -17.47
CA ASP A 18 24.26 8.28 -17.42
C ASP A 18 25.18 8.58 -18.62
N LEU A 19 24.63 8.72 -19.84
CA LEU A 19 25.42 9.06 -21.03
C LEU A 19 26.08 10.45 -20.90
N MET A 20 25.36 11.44 -20.35
CA MET A 20 25.92 12.76 -20.07
C MET A 20 27.05 12.69 -19.04
N LEU A 21 26.86 11.89 -17.97
CA LEU A 21 27.88 11.69 -16.95
C LEU A 21 29.13 10.99 -17.51
N HIS A 22 28.95 9.97 -18.36
CA HIS A 22 30.05 9.32 -19.08
C HIS A 22 30.86 10.31 -19.92
N ARG A 23 30.19 11.20 -20.66
CA ARG A 23 30.85 12.25 -21.46
C ARG A 23 31.62 13.23 -20.57
N ALA A 24 31.02 13.67 -19.46
CA ALA A 24 31.63 14.61 -18.53
C ALA A 24 32.87 14.02 -17.85
N ILE A 25 32.78 12.77 -17.37
CA ILE A 25 33.90 12.04 -16.75
C ILE A 25 35.01 11.82 -17.78
N LYS A 26 34.68 11.35 -18.99
CA LYS A 26 35.67 11.15 -20.05
C LYS A 26 36.44 12.43 -20.33
N ALA A 27 35.74 13.54 -20.56
CA ALA A 27 36.38 14.82 -20.83
C ALA A 27 37.25 15.31 -19.67
N LYS A 28 36.84 15.07 -18.42
CA LYS A 28 37.64 15.41 -17.23
C LYS A 28 38.90 14.55 -17.10
N VAL A 29 38.82 13.24 -17.37
CA VAL A 29 39.95 12.31 -17.26
C VAL A 29 40.93 12.44 -18.41
N THR A 30 40.46 12.65 -19.64
CA THR A 30 41.32 12.79 -20.83
C THR A 30 41.78 14.23 -21.09
N ASN A 31 41.39 15.17 -20.21
CA ASN A 31 41.63 16.61 -20.35
C ASN A 31 41.21 17.16 -21.72
N SER A 32 40.19 16.54 -22.33
CA SER A 32 39.65 16.95 -23.63
C SER A 32 38.55 17.98 -23.44
N LYS A 33 38.29 18.79 -24.47
CA LYS A 33 37.21 19.78 -24.43
C LYS A 33 35.87 19.08 -24.14
N GLN A 34 35.10 19.61 -23.19
CA GLN A 34 33.73 19.15 -22.93
C GLN A 34 32.90 19.32 -24.23
N PRO A 35 32.04 18.34 -24.56
CA PRO A 35 31.12 18.51 -25.68
C PRO A 35 30.25 19.75 -25.43
N VAL A 36 30.10 20.58 -26.47
CA VAL A 36 29.17 21.71 -26.44
C VAL A 36 27.76 21.12 -26.41
N MET A 37 26.99 21.53 -25.41
CA MET A 37 25.59 21.11 -25.26
C MET A 37 24.72 22.27 -25.71
N ASP A 38 23.74 21.99 -26.57
CA ASP A 38 22.80 23.00 -27.07
C ASP A 38 21.67 23.30 -26.07
N PHE A 39 21.78 22.78 -24.85
CA PHE A 39 20.80 22.88 -23.77
C PHE A 39 21.47 23.08 -22.41
N SER A 40 20.73 23.62 -21.45
CA SER A 40 21.18 23.77 -20.06
C SER A 40 21.09 22.44 -19.31
N LEU A 41 21.97 22.24 -18.31
CA LEU A 41 21.94 21.05 -17.46
C LEU A 41 20.64 20.94 -16.65
N ASP A 42 20.13 22.07 -16.19
CA ASP A 42 18.85 22.16 -15.46
C ASP A 42 17.66 21.74 -16.36
N GLY A 43 17.65 22.22 -17.61
CA GLY A 43 16.66 21.82 -18.61
C GLY A 43 16.73 20.33 -18.94
N ALA A 44 17.95 19.78 -19.08
CA ALA A 44 18.15 18.35 -19.29
C ALA A 44 17.70 17.52 -18.08
N GLY A 45 17.96 17.98 -16.86
CA GLY A 45 17.49 17.32 -15.63
C GLY A 45 15.96 17.26 -15.57
N THR A 46 15.30 18.38 -15.87
CA THR A 46 13.83 18.44 -15.94
C THR A 46 13.28 17.49 -17.01
N GLN A 47 13.80 17.57 -18.23
CA GLN A 47 13.34 16.75 -19.36
C GLN A 47 13.52 15.24 -19.10
N THR A 48 14.66 14.84 -18.54
CA THR A 48 14.94 13.41 -18.27
C THR A 48 14.05 12.88 -17.15
N SER A 49 13.80 13.68 -16.10
CA SER A 49 12.86 13.36 -15.03
C SER A 49 11.41 13.23 -15.53
N ASP A 50 10.97 14.14 -16.39
CA ASP A 50 9.63 14.09 -16.99
C ASP A 50 9.47 12.88 -17.92
N THR A 51 10.51 12.57 -18.68
CA THR A 51 10.52 11.42 -19.59
C THR A 51 10.49 10.10 -18.82
N GLU A 52 11.19 10.01 -17.69
CA GLU A 52 11.13 8.86 -16.78
C GLU A 52 9.71 8.66 -16.24
N ARG A 53 9.11 9.71 -15.65
CA ARG A 53 7.71 9.66 -15.17
C ARG A 53 6.73 9.28 -16.28
N ARG A 54 6.93 9.79 -17.50
CA ARG A 54 6.10 9.44 -18.66
C ARG A 54 6.22 7.97 -19.04
N ALA A 55 7.44 7.43 -19.09
CA ALA A 55 7.69 6.03 -19.41
C ALA A 55 7.09 5.10 -18.35
N GLU A 56 7.20 5.46 -17.07
CA GLU A 56 6.59 4.72 -15.97
C GLU A 56 5.07 4.71 -16.05
N LYS A 57 4.44 5.86 -16.31
CA LYS A 57 2.98 5.96 -16.51
C LYS A 57 2.49 5.07 -17.65
N ALA A 58 3.18 5.10 -18.79
CA ALA A 58 2.83 4.25 -19.94
C ALA A 58 2.97 2.76 -19.60
N SER A 59 4.03 2.37 -18.90
CA SER A 59 4.26 0.98 -18.49
C SER A 59 3.18 0.49 -17.54
N ARG A 60 2.83 1.29 -16.51
CA ARG A 60 1.74 0.98 -15.57
C ARG A 60 0.40 0.88 -16.28
N PHE A 61 0.11 1.75 -17.25
CA PHE A 61 -1.13 1.69 -18.02
C PHE A 61 -1.27 0.36 -18.78
N VAL A 62 -0.21 -0.07 -19.48
CA VAL A 62 -0.22 -1.35 -20.20
C VAL A 62 -0.34 -2.52 -19.24
N GLU A 63 0.33 -2.48 -18.10
CA GLU A 63 0.20 -3.51 -17.06
C GLU A 63 -1.24 -3.60 -16.52
N SER A 64 -1.87 -2.46 -16.17
CA SER A 64 -3.27 -2.41 -15.75
C SER A 64 -4.21 -2.94 -16.82
N TRP A 65 -3.98 -2.59 -18.09
CA TRP A 65 -4.76 -3.10 -19.21
C TRP A 65 -4.64 -4.62 -19.35
N LEU A 66 -3.42 -5.17 -19.26
CA LEU A 66 -3.19 -6.61 -19.32
C LEU A 66 -3.84 -7.35 -18.14
N LYS A 67 -3.77 -6.77 -16.93
CA LYS A 67 -4.44 -7.32 -15.74
C LYS A 67 -5.95 -7.35 -15.91
N CYS A 68 -6.57 -6.27 -16.38
CA CYS A 68 -8.00 -6.23 -16.65
C CYS A 68 -8.40 -7.23 -17.73
N HIS A 69 -7.63 -7.28 -18.83
CA HIS A 69 -7.88 -8.22 -19.91
C HIS A 69 -7.85 -9.67 -19.41
N TYR A 70 -6.83 -10.03 -18.62
CA TYR A 70 -6.73 -11.34 -17.99
C TYR A 70 -7.96 -11.66 -17.13
N MET A 71 -8.39 -10.73 -16.27
CA MET A 71 -9.54 -10.94 -15.38
C MET A 71 -10.88 -11.06 -16.11
N THR A 72 -10.97 -10.66 -17.38
CA THR A 72 -12.22 -10.76 -18.15
C THR A 72 -12.64 -12.22 -18.33
N ASP A 73 -11.69 -13.13 -18.48
CA ASP A 73 -11.97 -14.57 -18.63
C ASP A 73 -12.24 -15.27 -17.28
N HIS A 74 -12.03 -14.57 -16.17
CA HIS A 74 -12.18 -15.08 -14.80
C HIS A 74 -13.36 -14.46 -14.04
N VAL A 75 -14.31 -13.83 -14.76
CA VAL A 75 -15.51 -13.27 -14.15
C VAL A 75 -16.35 -14.38 -13.50
N GLY A 76 -16.72 -14.19 -12.23
CA GLY A 76 -17.44 -15.17 -11.42
C GLY A 76 -16.55 -16.13 -10.63
N GLU A 77 -15.24 -16.16 -10.87
CA GLU A 77 -14.31 -16.95 -10.06
C GLU A 77 -14.00 -16.28 -8.72
N GLU A 78 -13.64 -17.09 -7.72
CA GLU A 78 -13.29 -16.63 -6.38
C GLU A 78 -11.77 -16.67 -6.16
N PHE A 79 -11.25 -15.60 -5.58
CA PHE A 79 -9.83 -15.45 -5.28
C PHE A 79 -9.62 -14.99 -3.84
N GLU A 80 -8.45 -15.32 -3.30
CA GLU A 80 -7.98 -14.75 -2.03
C GLU A 80 -7.19 -13.47 -2.30
N GLY A 81 -7.38 -12.48 -1.44
CA GLY A 81 -6.71 -11.20 -1.55
C GLY A 81 -6.52 -10.51 -0.22
N VAL A 82 -5.70 -9.47 -0.26
CA VAL A 82 -5.39 -8.63 0.90
C VAL A 82 -5.96 -7.23 0.66
N VAL A 83 -6.60 -6.68 1.68
CA VAL A 83 -7.06 -5.28 1.64
C VAL A 83 -5.85 -4.35 1.67
N THR A 84 -5.59 -3.64 0.58
CA THR A 84 -4.45 -2.73 0.42
C THR A 84 -4.79 -1.26 0.62
N THR A 85 -6.05 -0.88 0.46
CA THR A 85 -6.50 0.47 0.79
C THR A 85 -7.97 0.44 1.20
N VAL A 86 -8.31 1.20 2.24
CA VAL A 86 -9.67 1.38 2.70
C VAL A 86 -10.09 2.81 2.40
N THR A 87 -11.25 2.99 1.76
CA THR A 87 -11.82 4.30 1.49
C THR A 87 -13.24 4.38 2.06
N ASN A 88 -13.85 5.57 1.99
CA ASN A 88 -15.23 5.76 2.39
C ASN A 88 -16.25 5.09 1.45
N PHE A 89 -15.87 4.78 0.21
CA PHE A 89 -16.76 4.18 -0.79
C PHE A 89 -16.46 2.70 -1.05
N GLY A 90 -15.43 2.12 -0.43
CA GLY A 90 -15.10 0.71 -0.62
C GLY A 90 -13.73 0.28 -0.10
N LEU A 91 -13.33 -0.91 -0.54
CA LEU A 91 -12.07 -1.56 -0.19
C LEU A 91 -11.32 -1.90 -1.48
N PHE A 92 -10.06 -1.51 -1.58
CA PHE A 92 -9.18 -2.04 -2.61
C PHE A 92 -8.55 -3.33 -2.10
N VAL A 93 -8.69 -4.38 -2.90
CA VAL A 93 -8.20 -5.72 -2.59
C VAL A 93 -7.20 -6.12 -3.67
N THR A 94 -6.01 -6.53 -3.24
CA THR A 94 -4.98 -7.07 -4.13
C THR A 94 -4.97 -8.58 -4.00
N LEU A 95 -5.18 -9.28 -5.11
CA LEU A 95 -5.15 -10.74 -5.15
C LEU A 95 -3.75 -11.26 -4.81
N THR A 96 -3.67 -12.28 -3.95
CA THR A 96 -2.40 -12.72 -3.35
C THR A 96 -1.43 -13.32 -4.37
N ASP A 97 -1.93 -14.11 -5.31
CA ASP A 97 -1.09 -14.80 -6.30
C ASP A 97 -0.87 -14.00 -7.59
N LEU A 98 -1.85 -13.17 -7.95
CA LEU A 98 -1.88 -12.48 -9.24
C LEU A 98 -1.39 -11.03 -9.17
N TYR A 99 -1.30 -10.44 -7.98
CA TYR A 99 -0.98 -9.02 -7.78
C TYR A 99 -1.86 -8.08 -8.62
N ILE A 100 -3.13 -8.46 -8.73
CA ILE A 100 -4.17 -7.71 -9.43
C ILE A 100 -5.01 -6.99 -8.38
N ASP A 101 -5.21 -5.70 -8.59
CA ASP A 101 -6.00 -4.86 -7.72
C ASP A 101 -7.44 -4.76 -8.26
N GLY A 102 -8.41 -4.80 -7.37
CA GLY A 102 -9.80 -4.51 -7.69
C GLY A 102 -10.52 -3.84 -6.54
N LEU A 103 -11.68 -3.27 -6.84
CA LEU A 103 -12.50 -2.51 -5.91
C LEU A 103 -13.69 -3.34 -5.45
N VAL A 104 -13.83 -3.49 -4.14
CA VAL A 104 -15.10 -3.88 -3.52
C VAL A 104 -15.84 -2.61 -3.14
N HIS A 105 -16.92 -2.31 -3.83
CA HIS A 105 -17.77 -1.17 -3.50
C HIS A 105 -18.45 -1.39 -2.13
N ILE A 106 -18.68 -0.32 -1.35
CA ILE A 106 -19.28 -0.40 -0.01
C ILE A 106 -20.61 -1.18 0.03
N SER A 107 -21.41 -1.09 -1.04
CA SER A 107 -22.66 -1.84 -1.19
C SER A 107 -22.46 -3.36 -1.28
N ASN A 108 -21.29 -3.81 -1.73
CA ASN A 108 -20.95 -5.20 -1.98
C ASN A 108 -20.04 -5.77 -0.87
N VAL A 109 -19.70 -4.97 0.15
CA VAL A 109 -18.97 -5.43 1.36
C VAL A 109 -19.90 -6.24 2.27
N GLY A 110 -21.19 -5.92 2.29
CA GLY A 110 -22.21 -6.71 2.98
C GLY A 110 -23.43 -5.89 3.41
N ASP A 111 -24.44 -6.58 3.92
CA ASP A 111 -25.67 -5.98 4.45
C ASP A 111 -25.42 -5.38 5.85
N ASP A 112 -24.68 -4.29 5.94
CA ASP A 112 -24.47 -3.50 7.16
C ASP A 112 -24.24 -2.02 6.80
N PHE A 113 -24.51 -1.11 7.74
CA PHE A 113 -24.14 0.28 7.62
C PHE A 113 -22.68 0.48 8.03
N PHE A 114 -21.78 0.64 7.05
CA PHE A 114 -20.36 0.87 7.30
C PHE A 114 -20.03 2.35 7.52
N VAL A 115 -19.24 2.62 8.56
CA VAL A 115 -18.64 3.93 8.84
C VAL A 115 -17.14 3.86 8.60
N TYR A 116 -16.63 4.77 7.80
CA TYR A 116 -15.19 4.93 7.59
C TYR A 116 -14.54 5.73 8.71
N ASP A 117 -13.53 5.13 9.36
CA ASP A 117 -12.64 5.79 10.31
C ASP A 117 -11.33 6.13 9.60
N GLU A 118 -11.15 7.42 9.28
CA GLU A 118 -9.98 7.94 8.57
C GLU A 118 -8.69 7.81 9.38
N GLN A 119 -8.75 7.93 10.70
CA GLN A 119 -7.55 7.85 11.55
C GLN A 119 -7.00 6.43 11.61
N GLN A 120 -7.89 5.44 11.57
CA GLN A 120 -7.54 4.03 11.66
C GLN A 120 -7.51 3.31 10.30
N GLN A 121 -7.91 4.01 9.22
CA GLN A 121 -8.07 3.45 7.88
C GLN A 121 -8.88 2.15 7.90
N GLN A 122 -10.07 2.21 8.51
CA GLN A 122 -10.94 1.06 8.75
C GLN A 122 -12.40 1.39 8.41
N LEU A 123 -13.12 0.41 7.87
CA LEU A 123 -14.57 0.41 7.72
C LEU A 123 -15.18 -0.41 8.85
N ILE A 124 -16.10 0.18 9.61
CA ILE A 124 -16.74 -0.43 10.77
C ILE A 124 -18.24 -0.52 10.51
N GLY A 125 -18.76 -1.75 10.44
CA GLY A 125 -20.19 -2.05 10.35
C GLY A 125 -20.88 -1.79 11.68
N LYS A 126 -21.97 -1.02 11.68
CA LYS A 126 -22.69 -0.63 12.90
C LYS A 126 -23.52 -1.76 13.51
N ASP A 127 -24.12 -2.59 12.68
CA ASP A 127 -25.11 -3.58 13.13
C ASP A 127 -24.42 -4.89 13.53
N LYS A 128 -23.52 -5.39 12.69
CA LYS A 128 -22.81 -6.66 12.92
C LYS A 128 -21.47 -6.45 13.63
N GLY A 129 -20.99 -5.20 13.74
CA GLY A 129 -19.68 -4.90 14.32
C GLY A 129 -18.52 -5.42 13.49
N THR A 130 -18.75 -5.75 12.21
CA THR A 130 -17.71 -6.22 11.30
C THR A 130 -16.73 -5.08 11.03
N LEU A 131 -15.44 -5.38 11.01
CA LEU A 131 -14.39 -4.39 10.81
C LEU A 131 -13.56 -4.84 9.63
N PHE A 132 -13.35 -3.96 8.66
CA PHE A 132 -12.43 -4.17 7.56
C PHE A 132 -11.32 -3.12 7.62
N GLY A 133 -10.08 -3.56 7.69
CA GLY A 133 -8.93 -2.68 7.77
C GLY A 133 -7.81 -3.10 6.85
N LEU A 134 -6.78 -2.26 6.82
CA LEU A 134 -5.57 -2.49 6.04
C LEU A 134 -4.90 -3.82 6.43
N GLY A 135 -4.63 -4.65 5.42
CA GLY A 135 -3.97 -5.94 5.58
C GLY A 135 -4.89 -7.11 5.92
N ASP A 136 -6.21 -6.90 5.94
CA ASP A 136 -7.16 -8.01 6.12
C ASP A 136 -7.10 -9.00 4.95
N LEU A 137 -7.14 -10.29 5.27
CA LEU A 137 -7.26 -11.36 4.27
C LEU A 137 -8.74 -11.63 4.02
N VAL A 138 -9.12 -11.54 2.76
CA VAL A 138 -10.51 -11.64 2.30
C VAL A 138 -10.60 -12.58 1.11
N LYS A 139 -11.75 -13.23 0.99
CA LYS A 139 -12.13 -13.97 -0.20
C LYS A 139 -13.10 -13.13 -1.01
N VAL A 140 -12.75 -12.88 -2.26
CA VAL A 140 -13.52 -12.02 -3.19
C VAL A 140 -13.90 -12.80 -4.43
N GLN A 141 -15.04 -12.47 -5.02
CA GLN A 141 -15.45 -12.95 -6.33
C GLN A 141 -15.35 -11.84 -7.35
N VAL A 142 -14.91 -12.16 -8.57
CA VAL A 142 -14.89 -11.21 -9.69
C VAL A 142 -16.32 -10.91 -10.13
N ALA A 143 -16.81 -9.70 -9.85
CA ALA A 143 -18.17 -9.28 -10.21
C ALA A 143 -18.23 -8.77 -11.65
N GLY A 144 -17.20 -8.05 -12.09
CA GLY A 144 -17.12 -7.52 -13.44
C GLY A 144 -15.80 -6.85 -13.72
N VAL A 145 -15.52 -6.62 -15.01
CA VAL A 145 -14.33 -5.91 -15.47
C VAL A 145 -14.75 -4.84 -16.46
N ASN A 146 -14.28 -3.62 -16.23
CA ASN A 146 -14.46 -2.49 -17.12
C ASN A 146 -13.13 -2.17 -17.82
N MET A 147 -13.03 -2.53 -19.09
CA MET A 147 -11.84 -2.31 -19.92
C MET A 147 -11.63 -0.85 -20.32
N ASP A 148 -12.68 -0.03 -20.35
CA ASP A 148 -12.58 1.39 -20.69
C ASP A 148 -12.00 2.20 -19.54
N LEU A 149 -12.40 1.86 -18.31
CA LEU A 149 -11.92 2.51 -17.09
C LEU A 149 -10.71 1.82 -16.46
N LEU A 150 -10.33 0.63 -16.95
CA LEU A 150 -9.32 -0.24 -16.35
C LEU A 150 -9.62 -0.55 -14.87
N GLN A 151 -10.88 -0.90 -14.61
CA GLN A 151 -11.38 -1.19 -13.28
C GLN A 151 -11.88 -2.63 -13.21
N ILE A 152 -11.58 -3.28 -12.08
CA ILE A 152 -12.07 -4.63 -11.76
C ILE A 152 -12.92 -4.48 -10.51
N ASP A 153 -14.16 -4.92 -10.60
CA ASP A 153 -15.11 -4.90 -9.51
C ASP A 153 -15.15 -6.27 -8.83
N PHE A 154 -15.09 -6.26 -7.51
CA PHE A 154 -15.12 -7.43 -6.66
C PHE A 154 -16.33 -7.41 -5.75
N ASP A 155 -16.88 -8.60 -5.52
CA ASP A 155 -17.85 -8.85 -4.47
C ASP A 155 -17.17 -9.55 -3.30
N LEU A 156 -17.37 -9.04 -2.08
CA LEU A 156 -16.84 -9.69 -0.89
C LEU A 156 -17.66 -10.95 -0.58
N LYS A 157 -17.01 -12.10 -0.47
CA LYS A 157 -17.66 -13.35 -0.05
C LYS A 157 -17.44 -13.62 1.43
N GLU A 158 -16.19 -13.59 1.85
CA GLU A 158 -15.83 -13.96 3.21
C GLU A 158 -14.64 -13.16 3.71
N LYS A 159 -14.66 -12.81 5.00
CA LYS A 159 -13.49 -12.31 5.69
C LYS A 159 -12.76 -13.50 6.32
N LEU A 160 -11.61 -13.87 5.77
CA LEU A 160 -10.85 -15.03 6.22
C LEU A 160 -10.08 -14.72 7.52
N GLN A 161 -9.30 -13.64 7.53
CA GLN A 161 -8.51 -13.26 8.69
C GLN A 161 -8.50 -11.76 8.90
N SER A 162 -8.56 -11.36 10.17
CA SER A 162 -8.37 -9.96 10.57
C SER A 162 -6.88 -9.70 10.79
N SER A 163 -6.39 -8.62 10.19
CA SER A 163 -5.08 -8.05 10.41
C SER A 163 -4.87 -7.76 11.89
N ALA A 164 -3.68 -8.10 12.41
CA ALA A 164 -3.26 -7.74 13.76
C ALA A 164 -3.18 -6.22 13.97
N MET A 165 -3.20 -5.46 12.89
CA MET A 165 -3.18 -4.00 12.88
C MET A 165 -4.56 -3.37 13.09
N ASN A 166 -5.63 -4.17 13.01
CA ASN A 166 -6.99 -3.69 13.25
C ASN A 166 -7.18 -3.33 14.72
N GLN A 167 -7.46 -2.07 14.98
CA GLN A 167 -7.74 -1.58 16.32
C GLN A 167 -9.21 -1.86 16.67
N THR A 168 -9.50 -3.08 17.07
CA THR A 168 -10.79 -3.36 17.72
C THR A 168 -10.86 -2.57 19.02
N LYS A 169 -11.95 -1.82 19.25
CA LYS A 169 -12.23 -1.07 20.49
C LYS A 169 -12.44 -1.95 21.74
N LYS A 170 -11.65 -3.01 21.90
CA LYS A 170 -11.45 -3.72 23.17
C LYS A 170 -9.99 -3.59 23.59
N GLN A 171 -9.63 -2.45 24.16
CA GLN A 171 -8.56 -2.49 25.16
C GLN A 171 -9.08 -3.32 26.35
N PRO A 172 -8.43 -4.44 26.73
CA PRO A 172 -8.60 -4.93 28.08
C PRO A 172 -7.98 -3.87 28.98
N SER A 173 -8.81 -3.17 29.75
CA SER A 173 -8.34 -2.37 30.85
C SER A 173 -7.40 -3.24 31.68
N LYS A 174 -6.11 -2.88 31.71
CA LYS A 174 -5.15 -3.48 32.64
C LYS A 174 -5.72 -3.27 34.03
N LYS A 175 -6.32 -4.33 34.60
CA LYS A 175 -6.64 -4.40 36.04
C LYS A 175 -5.33 -4.21 36.79
N GLY A 176 -5.09 -2.99 37.24
CA GLY A 176 -4.05 -2.72 38.24
C GLY A 176 -4.30 -3.60 39.47
N PRO A 177 -3.25 -4.10 40.13
CA PRO A 177 -3.43 -5.06 41.21
C PRO A 177 -4.22 -4.40 42.34
N ALA A 178 -5.30 -5.09 42.74
CA ALA A 178 -6.19 -4.68 43.81
C ALA A 178 -5.39 -4.45 45.11
N LYS A 179 -5.57 -3.26 45.69
CA LYS A 179 -5.19 -2.95 47.07
C LYS A 179 -5.71 -4.05 48.00
N ARG A 180 -4.81 -4.88 48.54
CA ARG A 180 -5.10 -5.68 49.74
C ARG A 180 -5.06 -4.75 50.94
N SER A 181 -6.23 -4.48 51.50
CA SER A 181 -6.40 -3.88 52.82
C SER A 181 -5.94 -4.87 53.88
N SER A 182 -4.83 -4.59 54.57
CA SER A 182 -4.48 -5.29 55.81
C SER A 182 -5.06 -4.51 57.00
N ARG A 183 -6.22 -4.94 57.49
CA ARG A 183 -6.74 -4.51 58.80
C ARG A 183 -6.43 -5.60 59.84
N ARG A 184 -5.59 -5.21 60.82
CA ARG A 184 -5.50 -5.63 62.24
C ARG A 184 -5.42 -7.13 62.59
N SER A 185 -4.41 -7.47 63.41
CA SER A 185 -4.64 -7.68 64.85
C SER A 185 -3.34 -7.72 65.65
N SER A 186 -3.45 -7.23 66.89
CA SER A 186 -2.46 -7.17 67.95
C SER A 186 -2.25 -8.51 68.65
N SER A 187 -1.02 -8.84 69.07
CA SER A 187 -0.82 -9.53 70.35
C SER A 187 0.58 -9.27 70.94
N LYS A 188 0.58 -8.99 72.25
CA LYS A 188 1.69 -8.75 73.17
C LYS A 188 2.52 -10.03 73.43
N LYS A 189 3.81 -9.85 73.73
CA LYS A 189 4.62 -10.39 74.88
C LYS A 189 6.06 -10.69 74.42
N LYS A 190 7.13 -10.66 75.24
CA LYS A 190 7.53 -10.07 76.53
C LYS A 190 8.93 -10.69 76.84
N LEU A 191 9.95 -9.90 77.21
CA LEU A 191 11.23 -10.28 77.87
C LEU A 191 12.13 -11.28 77.09
N ILE A 192 13.46 -11.23 77.09
CA ILE A 192 14.48 -10.85 78.10
C ILE A 192 15.52 -9.96 77.42
#